data_AF-C7Q5I5-F1
#
_entry.id   AF-C7Q5I5-F1
#
_cell.length_a   1.000
_cell.length_b   1.000
_cell.length_c   1.000
_cell.angle_alpha   90.00
_cell.angle_beta   90.00
_cell.angle_gamma   90.00
#
_symmetry.space_group_name_H-M   'P 1'
#
loop_
_entity.id
_entity.type
_entity.pdbx_description
1 polymer ?
#
loop_
_entity_poly.entity_id
_entity_poly.type
_entity_poly.pdbx_seq_one_letter_code
_entity_poly.pdbx_strand_id
1 'polypeptide(L)'
;MTHSTRKTLAKVRRSYTGETTRAAKAGVGREHLGLDACSPAQLELRALLARLLLNSGAASALSSRNGVSTLTCYTMILSPRYDDLVIITRAELNVMAWLVPRPETKFFDEVPGLRFEAVSNHTRGLRLRHLPTGARMVVTPNINGRFGQADGGDHDYIRAADIDVPLSASEKTLLSELPEPTADARVLLAGLVTRFSAIDARRQWAIGQWFEDPLNRPDQPRGSLTRATSRQLAGDGDAWTLRWEEHPRVEDVARALTDDVAGLRGAQAERTSRGYTVTFGDASLALARL
;
A
#
# COMPACT_ATOMS: atom_id res chain seq x y z
N MET A 1 -11.34 8.55 -30.86
CA MET A 1 -9.91 8.87 -30.61
C MET A 1 -9.40 8.58 -29.19
N THR A 2 -10.26 8.27 -28.21
CA THR A 2 -9.91 8.03 -26.78
C THR A 2 -9.10 6.75 -26.49
N HIS A 3 -9.17 5.73 -27.36
CA HIS A 3 -8.45 4.47 -27.17
C HIS A 3 -6.92 4.61 -27.26
N SER A 4 -6.42 5.59 -28.02
CA SER A 4 -4.98 5.85 -28.16
C SER A 4 -4.40 6.39 -26.84
N THR A 5 -5.05 7.39 -26.24
CA THR A 5 -4.61 8.04 -24.99
C THR A 5 -4.56 7.08 -23.81
N ARG A 6 -5.61 6.26 -23.58
CA ARG A 6 -5.60 5.27 -22.48
C ARG A 6 -4.50 4.22 -22.64
N LYS A 7 -4.19 3.81 -23.88
CA LYS A 7 -3.11 2.84 -24.13
C LYS A 7 -1.75 3.46 -23.82
N THR A 8 -1.55 4.74 -24.17
CA THR A 8 -0.34 5.50 -23.81
C THR A 8 -0.21 5.65 -22.30
N LEU A 9 -1.24 6.11 -21.60
CA LEU A 9 -1.23 6.24 -20.14
C LEU A 9 -0.97 4.89 -19.45
N ALA A 10 -1.54 3.80 -19.93
CA ALA A 10 -1.28 2.47 -19.38
C ALA A 10 0.19 2.02 -19.57
N LYS A 11 0.85 2.43 -20.66
CA LYS A 11 2.28 2.17 -20.85
C LYS A 11 3.13 2.99 -19.88
N VAL A 12 2.81 4.27 -19.71
CA VAL A 12 3.49 5.16 -18.76
C VAL A 12 3.31 4.64 -17.33
N ARG A 13 2.08 4.37 -16.90
CA ARG A 13 1.83 3.78 -15.57
C ARG A 13 2.63 2.51 -15.33
N ARG A 14 2.62 1.58 -16.30
CA ARG A 14 3.38 0.33 -16.22
C ARG A 14 4.88 0.57 -16.01
N SER A 15 5.48 1.59 -16.61
CA SER A 15 6.92 1.84 -16.41
C SER A 15 7.26 2.25 -14.98
N TYR A 16 6.27 2.75 -14.21
CA TYR A 16 6.46 3.10 -12.81
C TYR A 16 6.07 2.00 -11.81
N THR A 17 5.04 1.21 -12.13
CA THR A 17 4.39 0.31 -11.15
C THR A 17 4.76 -1.16 -11.29
N GLY A 18 5.41 -1.55 -12.40
CA GLY A 18 5.67 -2.96 -12.70
C GLY A 18 4.43 -3.76 -13.15
N GLU A 19 3.27 -3.12 -13.26
CA GLU A 19 2.04 -3.75 -13.76
C GLU A 19 2.19 -4.30 -15.19
N THR A 20 1.40 -5.32 -15.55
CA THR A 20 1.19 -5.62 -16.97
C THR A 20 0.41 -4.48 -17.65
N THR A 21 0.52 -4.33 -18.98
CA THR A 21 -0.26 -3.30 -19.71
C THR A 21 -1.77 -3.46 -19.48
N ARG A 22 -2.26 -4.69 -19.31
CA ARG A 22 -3.68 -4.94 -19.04
C ARG A 22 -4.08 -4.53 -17.61
N ALA A 23 -3.25 -4.82 -16.60
CA ALA A 23 -3.46 -4.36 -15.23
C ALA A 23 -3.43 -2.82 -15.16
N ALA A 24 -2.38 -2.19 -15.69
CA ALA A 24 -2.25 -0.73 -15.72
C ALA A 24 -3.42 -0.07 -16.44
N LYS A 25 -3.87 -0.64 -17.57
CA LYS A 25 -5.05 -0.14 -18.30
C LYS A 25 -6.32 -0.18 -17.45
N ALA A 26 -6.45 -1.08 -16.48
CA ALA A 26 -7.63 -1.13 -15.61
C ALA A 26 -7.63 0.01 -14.55
N GLY A 27 -6.46 0.51 -14.16
CA GLY A 27 -6.33 1.59 -13.17
C GLY A 27 -6.25 3.00 -13.74
N VAL A 28 -5.93 3.17 -15.04
CA VAL A 28 -5.81 4.51 -15.63
C VAL A 28 -7.16 5.23 -15.77
N GLY A 29 -7.14 6.54 -15.52
CA GLY A 29 -8.28 7.42 -15.76
C GLY A 29 -8.45 7.78 -17.24
N ARG A 30 -9.22 8.85 -17.50
CA ARG A 30 -9.34 9.41 -18.85
C ARG A 30 -8.06 10.13 -19.28
N GLU A 31 -7.46 10.90 -18.36
CA GLU A 31 -6.35 11.82 -18.65
C GLU A 31 -5.17 11.72 -17.65
N HIS A 32 -5.24 10.79 -16.69
CA HIS A 32 -4.23 10.64 -15.65
C HIS A 32 -3.91 9.16 -15.40
N LEU A 33 -2.77 8.88 -14.75
CA LEU A 33 -2.33 7.51 -14.43
C LEU A 33 -3.25 6.80 -13.44
N GLY A 34 -4.03 7.55 -12.65
CA GLY A 34 -5.04 6.99 -11.74
C GLY A 34 -4.44 6.28 -10.53
N LEU A 35 -3.24 6.68 -10.12
CA LEU A 35 -2.64 6.20 -8.88
C LEU A 35 -3.42 6.73 -7.67
N ASP A 36 -3.79 8.01 -7.69
CA ASP A 36 -4.42 8.69 -6.55
C ASP A 36 -5.91 8.97 -6.75
N ALA A 37 -6.43 8.81 -7.97
CA ALA A 37 -7.86 8.95 -8.26
C ALA A 37 -8.62 7.73 -7.72
N CYS A 38 -9.33 7.91 -6.61
CA CYS A 38 -10.05 6.85 -5.93
C CYS A 38 -11.32 7.38 -5.24
N SER A 39 -12.21 6.46 -4.85
CA SER A 39 -13.37 6.79 -4.02
C SER A 39 -12.94 7.13 -2.58
N PRO A 40 -13.77 7.88 -1.82
CA PRO A 40 -13.46 8.21 -0.43
C PRO A 40 -13.15 6.98 0.43
N ALA A 41 -13.89 5.89 0.23
CA ALA A 41 -13.64 4.63 0.91
C ALA A 41 -12.21 4.09 0.65
N GLN A 42 -11.74 4.14 -0.59
CA GLN A 42 -10.38 3.71 -0.95
C GLN A 42 -9.31 4.63 -0.37
N LEU A 43 -9.57 5.93 -0.32
CA LEU A 43 -8.66 6.90 0.30
C LEU A 43 -8.43 6.56 1.78
N GLU A 44 -9.52 6.31 2.52
CA GLU A 44 -9.46 5.88 3.93
C GLU A 44 -8.68 4.58 4.11
N LEU A 45 -9.01 3.55 3.32
CA LEU A 45 -8.32 2.26 3.40
C LEU A 45 -6.82 2.40 3.10
N ARG A 46 -6.44 3.17 2.09
CA ARG A 46 -5.02 3.36 1.73
C ARG A 46 -4.26 4.13 2.81
N ALA A 47 -4.86 5.16 3.41
CA ALA A 47 -4.23 5.88 4.51
C ALA A 47 -4.11 5.00 5.78
N LEU A 48 -5.10 4.14 6.06
CA LEU A 48 -4.98 3.10 7.10
C LEU A 48 -3.82 2.14 6.80
N LEU A 49 -3.74 1.63 5.57
CA LEU A 49 -2.66 0.72 5.17
C LEU A 49 -1.28 1.39 5.27
N ALA A 50 -1.15 2.69 5.01
CA ALA A 50 0.11 3.40 5.21
C ALA A 50 0.58 3.31 6.66
N ARG A 51 -0.34 3.62 7.60
CA ARG A 51 -0.10 3.58 9.05
C ARG A 51 0.26 2.19 9.54
N LEU A 52 -0.30 1.14 8.94
CA LEU A 52 0.02 -0.24 9.29
C LEU A 52 1.30 -0.73 8.61
N LEU A 53 1.47 -0.55 7.30
CA LEU A 53 2.65 -1.04 6.57
C LEU A 53 3.96 -0.39 7.03
N LEU A 54 3.92 0.90 7.38
CA LEU A 54 5.10 1.72 7.70
C LEU A 54 5.39 1.82 9.20
N ASN A 55 4.80 0.94 10.00
CA ASN A 55 5.08 0.79 11.42
C ASN A 55 5.56 -0.63 11.70
N SER A 56 6.85 -0.81 11.94
CA SER A 56 7.47 -2.12 12.17
C SER A 56 8.66 -2.07 13.11
N GLY A 57 8.94 -3.21 13.75
CA GLY A 57 10.10 -3.36 14.63
C GLY A 57 10.00 -2.51 15.90
N ALA A 58 11.13 -2.33 16.58
CA ALA A 58 11.19 -1.67 17.89
C ALA A 58 10.88 -0.16 17.83
N ALA A 59 10.98 0.46 16.65
CA ALA A 59 10.66 1.88 16.47
C ALA A 59 9.19 2.14 16.13
N SER A 60 8.35 1.10 15.98
CA SER A 60 6.95 1.27 15.64
C SER A 60 6.23 2.25 16.57
N ALA A 61 5.38 3.11 15.99
CA ALA A 61 4.51 4.00 16.75
C ALA A 61 3.20 3.32 17.22
N LEU A 62 2.98 2.06 16.85
CA LEU A 62 1.77 1.33 17.23
C LEU A 62 1.96 0.67 18.61
N SER A 63 0.91 0.73 19.44
CA SER A 63 0.87 0.12 20.77
C SER A 63 0.87 -1.41 20.71
N SER A 64 0.42 -1.98 19.59
CA SER A 64 0.15 -3.39 19.41
C SER A 64 1.12 -4.05 18.41
N ARG A 65 1.15 -5.39 18.40
CA ARG A 65 2.06 -6.15 17.52
C ARG A 65 1.50 -6.20 16.09
N ASN A 66 1.86 -5.21 15.29
CA ASN A 66 1.40 -5.11 13.92
C ASN A 66 2.08 -6.11 12.96
N GLY A 67 1.31 -7.10 12.50
CA GLY A 67 1.75 -8.12 11.54
C GLY A 67 1.74 -7.64 10.09
N VAL A 68 0.94 -6.61 9.78
CA VAL A 68 0.72 -6.11 8.42
C VAL A 68 2.02 -5.64 7.77
N SER A 69 2.95 -5.10 8.55
CA SER A 69 4.26 -4.67 8.05
C SER A 69 5.11 -5.81 7.45
N THR A 70 4.81 -7.08 7.78
CA THR A 70 5.43 -8.27 7.18
C THR A 70 5.10 -8.42 5.70
N LEU A 71 4.03 -7.77 5.23
CA LEU A 71 3.68 -7.75 3.80
C LEU A 71 4.82 -7.19 2.93
N THR A 72 5.72 -6.38 3.50
CA THR A 72 6.87 -5.86 2.77
C THR A 72 7.88 -6.92 2.38
N CYS A 73 7.87 -8.09 3.03
CA CYS A 73 8.77 -9.19 2.69
C CYS A 73 8.30 -9.99 1.46
N TYR A 74 7.11 -9.71 0.93
CA TYR A 74 6.59 -10.39 -0.26
C TYR A 74 6.74 -9.53 -1.50
N THR A 75 7.20 -10.15 -2.59
CA THR A 75 7.13 -9.52 -3.91
C THR A 75 5.67 -9.30 -4.31
N MET A 76 5.24 -8.04 -4.34
CA MET A 76 3.88 -7.64 -4.70
C MET A 76 3.82 -6.40 -5.60
N ILE A 77 2.93 -6.41 -6.59
CA ILE A 77 2.60 -5.22 -7.37
C ILE A 77 1.30 -4.64 -6.82
N LEU A 78 1.34 -3.37 -6.40
CA LEU A 78 0.14 -2.63 -6.06
C LEU A 78 -0.42 -1.96 -7.30
N SER A 79 -1.66 -2.32 -7.64
CA SER A 79 -2.41 -1.86 -8.81
C SER A 79 -3.65 -1.10 -8.31
N PRO A 80 -3.51 0.16 -7.83
CA PRO A 80 -4.65 0.94 -7.38
C PRO A 80 -5.63 1.22 -8.51
N ARG A 81 -6.93 1.09 -8.24
CA ARG A 81 -8.04 1.45 -9.13
C ARG A 81 -8.95 2.44 -8.43
N TYR A 82 -10.00 2.90 -9.10
CA TYR A 82 -10.91 3.87 -8.51
C TYR A 82 -11.59 3.32 -7.23
N ASP A 83 -12.17 2.11 -7.31
CA ASP A 83 -12.91 1.49 -6.20
C ASP A 83 -12.25 0.27 -5.57
N ASP A 84 -11.10 -0.16 -6.10
CA ASP A 84 -10.38 -1.33 -5.62
C ASP A 84 -8.89 -1.01 -5.41
N LEU A 85 -8.30 -1.56 -4.34
CA LEU A 85 -6.86 -1.73 -4.24
C LEU A 85 -6.51 -3.17 -4.63
N VAL A 86 -5.75 -3.36 -5.71
CA VAL A 86 -5.39 -4.71 -6.17
C VAL A 86 -3.93 -5.01 -5.83
N ILE A 87 -3.70 -6.09 -5.10
CA ILE A 87 -2.39 -6.68 -4.82
C ILE A 87 -2.19 -7.86 -5.77
N ILE A 88 -1.20 -7.76 -6.66
CA ILE A 88 -0.81 -8.83 -7.56
C ILE A 88 0.40 -9.53 -6.97
N THR A 89 0.27 -10.79 -6.57
CA THR A 89 1.34 -11.58 -5.98
C THR A 89 1.12 -13.09 -6.18
N ARG A 90 2.20 -13.86 -6.27
CA ARG A 90 2.15 -15.35 -6.29
C ARG A 90 2.03 -15.97 -4.90
N ALA A 91 2.04 -15.13 -3.85
CA ALA A 91 1.96 -15.53 -2.46
C ALA A 91 0.61 -15.09 -1.85
N GLU A 92 -0.48 -15.16 -2.61
CA GLU A 92 -1.76 -14.57 -2.24
C GLU A 92 -2.32 -15.10 -0.92
N LEU A 93 -2.14 -16.39 -0.61
CA LEU A 93 -2.60 -16.98 0.65
C LEU A 93 -1.77 -16.52 1.85
N ASN A 94 -0.47 -16.29 1.64
CA ASN A 94 0.43 -15.77 2.66
C ASN A 94 0.16 -14.29 2.91
N VAL A 95 0.01 -13.49 1.85
CA VAL A 95 -0.39 -12.08 1.96
C VAL A 95 -1.72 -11.96 2.68
N MET A 96 -2.69 -12.81 2.35
CA MET A 96 -4.00 -12.80 3.00
C MET A 96 -3.91 -13.14 4.50
N ALA A 97 -2.99 -14.01 4.92
CA ALA A 97 -2.77 -14.34 6.33
C ALA A 97 -2.35 -13.13 7.19
N TRP A 98 -1.77 -12.10 6.58
CA TRP A 98 -1.38 -10.86 7.26
C TRP A 98 -2.42 -9.75 7.15
N LEU A 99 -3.49 -9.97 6.35
CA LEU A 99 -4.48 -8.95 6.03
C LEU A 99 -5.80 -9.17 6.78
N VAL A 100 -6.25 -10.42 6.90
CA VAL A 100 -7.58 -10.74 7.44
C VAL A 100 -7.46 -11.56 8.73
N PRO A 101 -8.20 -11.20 9.79
CA PRO A 101 -8.23 -11.97 11.02
C PRO A 101 -8.58 -13.43 10.80
N ARG A 102 -7.83 -14.32 11.47
CA ARG A 102 -8.14 -15.76 11.54
C ARG A 102 -8.32 -16.21 12.99
N PRO A 103 -9.31 -17.07 13.30
CA PRO A 103 -9.58 -17.50 14.68
C PRO A 103 -8.40 -18.16 15.39
N GLU A 104 -7.51 -18.79 14.61
CA GLU A 104 -6.42 -19.64 15.12
C GLU A 104 -5.08 -18.90 15.26
N THR A 105 -4.91 -17.74 14.62
CA THR A 105 -3.66 -16.97 14.66
C THR A 105 -3.81 -15.80 15.64
N LYS A 106 -3.13 -15.89 16.80
CA LYS A 106 -3.15 -14.84 17.84
C LYS A 106 -1.85 -14.06 17.97
N PHE A 107 -0.91 -14.23 17.04
CA PHE A 107 0.46 -13.76 17.23
C PHE A 107 0.69 -12.31 16.78
N PHE A 108 -0.13 -11.80 15.87
CA PHE A 108 0.01 -10.48 15.28
C PHE A 108 -1.35 -9.89 14.91
N ASP A 109 -1.47 -8.57 14.95
CA ASP A 109 -2.65 -7.85 14.50
C ASP A 109 -2.65 -7.74 12.97
N GLU A 110 -3.78 -8.11 12.36
CA GLU A 110 -4.06 -7.93 10.94
C GLU A 110 -4.67 -6.53 10.66
N VAL A 111 -5.20 -6.30 9.45
CA VAL A 111 -5.85 -5.01 9.14
C VAL A 111 -7.22 -4.97 9.83
N PRO A 112 -7.43 -4.07 10.83
CA PRO A 112 -8.68 -4.02 11.57
C PRO A 112 -9.85 -3.72 10.64
N GLY A 113 -10.93 -4.49 10.77
CA GLY A 113 -12.15 -4.35 9.97
C GLY A 113 -12.04 -4.91 8.55
N LEU A 114 -10.91 -5.47 8.13
CA LEU A 114 -10.81 -6.14 6.83
C LEU A 114 -11.39 -7.56 6.93
N ARG A 115 -12.25 -7.92 5.99
CA ARG A 115 -12.95 -9.20 5.95
C ARG A 115 -12.83 -9.87 4.60
N PHE A 116 -12.92 -11.18 4.62
CA PHE A 116 -13.05 -11.98 3.41
C PHE A 116 -14.46 -11.80 2.82
N GLU A 117 -14.55 -11.40 1.56
CA GLU A 117 -15.82 -11.17 0.86
C GLU A 117 -16.11 -12.27 -0.16
N ALA A 118 -15.13 -12.63 -0.98
CA ALA A 118 -15.34 -13.60 -2.03
C ALA A 118 -14.02 -14.18 -2.53
N VAL A 119 -14.15 -15.27 -3.28
CA VAL A 119 -13.09 -15.95 -3.99
C VAL A 119 -13.44 -16.16 -5.45
N SER A 120 -12.42 -16.29 -6.29
CA SER A 120 -12.56 -16.91 -7.60
C SER A 120 -11.57 -18.06 -7.69
N ASN A 121 -12.07 -19.30 -7.71
CA ASN A 121 -11.22 -20.48 -7.83
C ASN A 121 -10.40 -20.46 -9.12
N HIS A 122 -11.04 -20.01 -10.21
CA HIS A 122 -10.45 -19.96 -11.54
C HIS A 122 -9.19 -19.10 -11.61
N THR A 123 -9.21 -17.94 -10.95
CA THR A 123 -8.05 -17.02 -10.96
C THR A 123 -7.27 -17.03 -9.65
N ARG A 124 -7.68 -17.88 -8.70
CA ARG A 124 -7.22 -17.87 -7.30
C ARG A 124 -7.25 -16.46 -6.70
N GLY A 125 -8.27 -15.69 -7.08
CA GLY A 125 -8.44 -14.31 -6.63
C GLY A 125 -9.18 -14.29 -5.30
N LEU A 126 -8.71 -13.48 -4.37
CA LEU A 126 -9.37 -13.22 -3.09
C LEU A 126 -9.87 -11.79 -3.11
N ARG A 127 -11.13 -11.58 -2.74
CA ARG A 127 -11.72 -10.26 -2.58
C ARG A 127 -11.99 -10.05 -1.10
N LEU A 128 -11.56 -8.90 -0.62
CA LEU A 128 -11.69 -8.46 0.75
C LEU A 128 -12.47 -7.16 0.80
N ARG A 129 -13.14 -6.91 1.92
CA ARG A 129 -13.89 -5.69 2.18
C ARG A 129 -13.52 -5.12 3.54
N HIS A 130 -13.20 -3.83 3.59
CA HIS A 130 -12.95 -3.12 4.83
C HIS A 130 -14.28 -2.58 5.36
N LEU A 131 -14.86 -3.25 6.36
CA LEU A 131 -16.20 -2.99 6.86
C LEU A 131 -16.45 -1.52 7.24
N PRO A 132 -15.55 -0.80 7.94
CA PRO A 132 -15.80 0.59 8.33
C PRO A 132 -16.00 1.55 7.14
N THR A 133 -15.37 1.25 6.01
CA THR A 133 -15.35 2.16 4.84
C THR A 133 -16.13 1.62 3.64
N GLY A 134 -16.42 0.32 3.61
CA GLY A 134 -16.90 -0.39 2.43
C GLY A 134 -15.86 -0.59 1.32
N ALA A 135 -14.62 -0.14 1.49
CA ALA A 135 -13.55 -0.24 0.49
C ALA A 135 -13.22 -1.70 0.16
N ARG A 136 -12.92 -1.98 -1.10
CA ARG A 136 -12.56 -3.32 -1.58
C ARG A 136 -11.08 -3.47 -1.83
N MET A 137 -10.57 -4.65 -1.53
CA MET A 137 -9.22 -5.07 -1.90
C MET A 137 -9.28 -6.39 -2.64
N VAL A 138 -8.41 -6.58 -3.63
CA VAL A 138 -8.25 -7.86 -4.33
C VAL A 138 -6.82 -8.32 -4.17
N VAL A 139 -6.62 -9.56 -3.73
CA VAL A 139 -5.31 -10.23 -3.72
C VAL A 139 -5.36 -11.34 -4.76
N THR A 140 -4.43 -11.36 -5.71
CA THR A 140 -4.49 -12.34 -6.81
C THR A 140 -3.12 -12.69 -7.41
N PRO A 141 -2.88 -13.95 -7.80
CA PRO A 141 -1.72 -14.33 -8.61
C PRO A 141 -1.89 -14.01 -10.09
N ASN A 142 -3.08 -13.56 -10.52
CA ASN A 142 -3.30 -13.15 -11.90
C ASN A 142 -2.53 -11.86 -12.18
N ILE A 143 -1.51 -11.95 -13.04
CA ILE A 143 -0.65 -10.82 -13.44
C ILE A 143 -1.40 -9.64 -14.09
N ASN A 144 -2.65 -9.85 -14.51
CA ASN A 144 -3.52 -8.80 -15.04
C ASN A 144 -4.38 -8.14 -13.96
N GLY A 145 -4.21 -8.51 -12.69
CA GLY A 145 -4.98 -8.01 -11.55
C GLY A 145 -6.47 -8.33 -11.63
N ARG A 146 -6.84 -9.40 -12.33
CA ARG A 146 -8.25 -9.78 -12.49
C ARG A 146 -8.67 -10.70 -11.35
N PHE A 147 -9.73 -10.32 -10.65
CA PHE A 147 -10.35 -11.16 -9.63
C PHE A 147 -11.09 -12.38 -10.21
N GLY A 148 -11.62 -12.32 -11.44
CA GLY A 148 -12.45 -13.41 -11.99
C GLY A 148 -13.91 -13.33 -11.54
N GLN A 149 -14.68 -14.38 -11.83
CA GLN A 149 -16.06 -14.53 -11.35
C GLN A 149 -16.03 -15.13 -9.95
N ALA A 150 -16.86 -14.59 -9.05
CA ALA A 150 -17.08 -15.22 -7.75
C ALA A 150 -17.83 -16.53 -7.97
N ASP A 151 -17.25 -17.64 -7.54
CA ASP A 151 -17.78 -18.99 -7.76
C ASP A 151 -18.04 -19.76 -6.47
N GLY A 152 -18.04 -19.07 -5.32
CA GLY A 152 -18.54 -19.60 -4.05
C GLY A 152 -17.83 -20.88 -3.59
N GLY A 153 -16.55 -21.03 -3.93
CA GLY A 153 -15.76 -22.20 -3.60
C GLY A 153 -15.81 -22.57 -2.12
N ASP A 154 -15.66 -23.86 -1.85
CA ASP A 154 -15.50 -24.37 -0.50
C ASP A 154 -14.09 -24.00 -0.02
N HIS A 155 -14.01 -23.11 0.97
CA HIS A 155 -12.75 -22.53 1.45
C HIS A 155 -12.51 -22.82 2.92
N ASP A 156 -12.78 -24.06 3.32
CA ASP A 156 -12.41 -24.62 4.63
C ASP A 156 -10.93 -24.37 5.00
N TYR A 157 -10.05 -24.13 4.03
CA TYR A 157 -8.63 -23.83 4.25
C TYR A 157 -8.34 -22.36 4.58
N ILE A 158 -9.25 -21.43 4.31
CA ILE A 158 -9.01 -19.99 4.51
C ILE A 158 -9.30 -19.57 5.95
N ARG A 159 -10.27 -20.21 6.63
CA ARG A 159 -10.68 -19.98 8.03
C ARG A 159 -10.47 -18.53 8.49
N ALA A 160 -11.06 -17.58 7.76
CA ALA A 160 -10.89 -16.16 8.02
C ALA A 160 -12.24 -15.50 8.26
N ALA A 161 -12.23 -14.40 9.01
CA ALA A 161 -13.44 -13.62 9.27
C ALA A 161 -14.05 -13.11 7.94
N ASP A 162 -15.30 -13.49 7.68
CA ASP A 162 -16.06 -13.05 6.52
C ASP A 162 -16.78 -11.70 6.78
N ILE A 163 -17.46 -11.17 5.76
CA ILE A 163 -18.14 -9.87 5.83
C ILE A 163 -19.28 -9.80 6.87
N ASP A 164 -19.82 -10.94 7.30
CA ASP A 164 -20.90 -11.01 8.28
C ASP A 164 -20.36 -11.01 9.72
N VAL A 165 -19.07 -11.30 9.90
CA VAL A 165 -18.39 -11.18 11.19
C VAL A 165 -18.08 -9.70 11.51
N PRO A 166 -18.71 -9.10 12.54
CA PRO A 166 -18.51 -7.70 12.89
C PRO A 166 -17.09 -7.43 13.41
N LEU A 167 -16.76 -6.15 13.58
CA LEU A 167 -15.51 -5.75 14.26
C LEU A 167 -15.50 -6.27 15.70
N SER A 168 -14.41 -6.92 16.08
CA SER A 168 -14.12 -7.30 17.45
C SER A 168 -13.87 -6.06 18.32
N ALA A 169 -13.86 -6.24 19.65
CA ALA A 169 -13.50 -5.17 20.57
C ALA A 169 -12.07 -4.67 20.35
N SER A 170 -11.11 -5.58 20.10
CA SER A 170 -9.71 -5.21 19.87
C SER A 170 -9.53 -4.42 18.57
N GLU A 171 -10.25 -4.78 17.50
CA GLU A 171 -10.22 -4.00 16.25
C GLU A 171 -10.77 -2.59 16.43
N LYS A 172 -11.84 -2.44 17.21
CA LYS A 172 -12.41 -1.12 17.53
C LYS A 172 -11.43 -0.27 18.35
N THR A 173 -10.81 -0.87 19.36
CA THR A 173 -9.78 -0.21 20.17
C THR A 173 -8.61 0.23 19.30
N LEU A 174 -8.06 -0.67 18.48
CA LEU A 174 -6.94 -0.34 17.58
C LEU A 174 -7.30 0.80 16.64
N LEU A 175 -8.48 0.78 16.02
CA LEU A 175 -8.93 1.87 15.15
C LEU A 175 -9.08 3.20 15.89
N SER A 176 -9.55 3.18 17.14
CA SER A 176 -9.72 4.40 17.95
C SER A 176 -8.41 4.98 18.47
N GLU A 177 -7.35 4.17 18.57
CA GLU A 177 -6.03 4.61 19.01
C GLU A 177 -5.19 5.23 17.89
N LEU A 178 -5.57 5.00 16.62
CA LEU A 178 -4.85 5.55 15.47
C LEU A 178 -5.13 7.06 15.32
N PRO A 179 -4.09 7.92 15.26
CA PRO A 179 -4.27 9.33 14.97
C PRO A 179 -5.03 9.55 13.66
N GLU A 180 -5.92 10.56 13.67
CA GLU A 180 -6.80 10.85 12.55
C GLU A 180 -6.15 11.87 11.60
N PRO A 181 -5.83 11.48 10.35
CA PRO A 181 -5.31 12.43 9.38
C PRO A 181 -6.41 13.39 8.90
N THR A 182 -6.03 14.64 8.63
CA THR A 182 -6.87 15.56 7.84
C THR A 182 -7.06 15.04 6.41
N ALA A 183 -7.90 15.72 5.62
CA ALA A 183 -8.14 15.35 4.23
C ALA A 183 -6.83 15.30 3.40
N ASP A 184 -5.99 16.31 3.53
CA ASP A 184 -4.73 16.42 2.79
C ASP A 184 -3.68 15.42 3.28
N ALA A 185 -3.56 15.23 4.59
CA ALA A 185 -2.66 14.23 5.16
C ALA A 185 -3.06 12.82 4.70
N ARG A 186 -4.36 12.54 4.62
CA ARG A 186 -4.87 11.26 4.13
C ARG A 186 -4.48 10.99 2.67
N VAL A 187 -4.44 12.03 1.82
CA VAL A 187 -3.93 11.92 0.45
C VAL A 187 -2.43 11.61 0.44
N LEU A 188 -1.62 12.31 1.25
CA LEU A 188 -0.18 12.01 1.39
C LEU A 188 0.06 10.56 1.81
N LEU A 189 -0.63 10.11 2.86
CA LEU A 189 -0.50 8.75 3.39
C LEU A 189 -0.94 7.71 2.37
N ALA A 190 -2.08 7.91 1.71
CA ALA A 190 -2.52 7.02 0.64
C ALA A 190 -1.53 7.00 -0.54
N GLY A 191 -0.88 8.13 -0.83
CA GLY A 191 0.15 8.24 -1.87
C GLY A 191 1.39 7.38 -1.61
N LEU A 192 1.76 7.17 -0.34
CA LEU A 192 2.83 6.23 0.05
C LEU A 192 2.47 4.79 -0.34
N VAL A 193 1.22 4.39 -0.13
CA VAL A 193 0.74 3.03 -0.45
C VAL A 193 0.65 2.83 -1.97
N THR A 194 0.13 3.80 -2.72
CA THR A 194 -0.01 3.63 -4.19
C THR A 194 1.34 3.55 -4.91
N ARG A 195 2.42 4.01 -4.25
CA ARG A 195 3.80 4.02 -4.76
C ARG A 195 4.73 3.05 -4.03
N PHE A 196 4.19 2.17 -3.21
CA PHE A 196 4.97 1.30 -2.32
C PHE A 196 6.02 0.42 -3.01
N SER A 197 5.79 0.10 -4.28
CA SER A 197 6.70 -0.69 -5.14
C SER A 197 7.17 0.09 -6.36
N ALA A 198 6.97 1.40 -6.39
CA ALA A 198 7.24 2.21 -7.56
C ALA A 198 8.74 2.34 -7.84
N ILE A 199 9.07 2.40 -9.13
CA ILE A 199 10.41 2.58 -9.66
C ILE A 199 10.30 3.64 -10.75
N ASP A 200 11.20 4.61 -10.76
CA ASP A 200 11.27 5.56 -11.87
C ASP A 200 11.49 4.85 -13.22
N ALA A 201 10.81 5.33 -14.26
CA ALA A 201 10.99 4.84 -15.63
C ALA A 201 12.44 5.01 -16.14
N ARG A 202 13.16 6.04 -15.66
CA ARG A 202 14.58 6.25 -15.95
C ARG A 202 15.51 5.67 -14.90
N ARG A 203 14.97 4.92 -13.93
CA ARG A 203 15.70 4.26 -12.84
C ARG A 203 16.51 5.22 -11.97
N GLN A 204 16.07 6.48 -11.82
CA GLN A 204 16.73 7.48 -10.98
C GLN A 204 16.31 7.44 -9.51
N TRP A 205 15.16 6.84 -9.22
CA TRP A 205 14.66 6.60 -7.86
C TRP A 205 13.86 5.29 -7.80
N ALA A 206 13.77 4.68 -6.63
CA ALA A 206 12.93 3.50 -6.40
C ALA A 206 12.56 3.32 -4.92
N ILE A 207 11.36 2.79 -4.67
CA ILE A 207 10.85 2.45 -3.33
C ILE A 207 11.07 0.98 -2.98
N GLY A 208 11.01 0.08 -3.97
CA GLY A 208 11.50 -1.29 -3.80
C GLY A 208 10.79 -2.14 -2.75
N GLN A 209 9.54 -1.85 -2.40
CA GLN A 209 8.78 -2.57 -1.35
C GLN A 209 9.46 -2.55 0.03
N TRP A 210 10.35 -1.57 0.28
CA TRP A 210 10.92 -1.31 1.61
C TRP A 210 11.82 -2.42 2.20
N PHE A 211 12.34 -3.35 1.38
CA PHE A 211 13.29 -4.38 1.86
C PHE A 211 14.53 -4.54 0.96
N GLU A 212 14.42 -4.23 -0.33
CA GLU A 212 15.52 -4.37 -1.28
C GLU A 212 15.53 -3.21 -2.27
N ASP A 213 16.73 -2.75 -2.66
CA ASP A 213 16.89 -1.74 -3.70
C ASP A 213 16.84 -2.35 -5.10
N PRO A 214 15.74 -2.16 -5.87
CA PRO A 214 15.61 -2.74 -7.21
C PRO A 214 16.54 -2.08 -8.23
N LEU A 215 17.23 -1.00 -7.83
CA LEU A 215 18.24 -0.34 -8.64
C LEU A 215 19.63 -0.99 -8.52
N ASN A 216 19.85 -1.88 -7.54
CA ASN A 216 21.13 -2.53 -7.26
C ASN A 216 22.29 -1.51 -7.13
N ARG A 217 22.06 -0.40 -6.41
CA ARG A 217 23.07 0.65 -6.25
C ARG A 217 24.20 0.17 -5.33
N PRO A 218 25.47 0.42 -5.68
CA PRO A 218 26.64 -0.20 -5.03
C PRO A 218 26.85 0.23 -3.57
N ASP A 219 26.27 1.35 -3.17
CA ASP A 219 26.38 1.97 -1.84
C ASP A 219 25.28 1.50 -0.86
N GLN A 220 24.43 0.54 -1.24
CA GLN A 220 23.50 -0.09 -0.31
C GLN A 220 23.90 -1.54 0.01
N PRO A 221 24.00 -1.91 1.30
CA PRO A 221 24.00 -3.31 1.68
C PRO A 221 22.79 -3.97 1.01
N ARG A 222 22.98 -5.13 0.38
CA ARG A 222 21.84 -5.95 -0.02
C ARG A 222 21.04 -6.21 1.24
N GLY A 223 19.78 -5.75 1.27
CA GLY A 223 18.91 -5.90 2.42
C GLY A 223 18.94 -7.34 2.90
N SER A 224 19.12 -7.54 4.20
CA SER A 224 19.05 -8.88 4.75
C SER A 224 17.58 -9.26 4.82
N LEU A 225 17.15 -10.24 4.03
CA LEU A 225 15.80 -10.85 4.13
C LEU A 225 15.46 -11.33 5.56
N THR A 226 16.45 -11.37 6.45
CA THR A 226 16.37 -11.83 7.84
C THR A 226 16.30 -10.72 8.89
N ARG A 227 16.51 -9.44 8.54
CA ARG A 227 16.41 -8.34 9.52
C ARG A 227 15.08 -7.62 9.36
N ALA A 228 14.25 -7.70 10.40
CA ALA A 228 13.08 -6.84 10.53
C ALA A 228 13.57 -5.38 10.63
N THR A 229 13.51 -4.65 9.52
CA THR A 229 13.88 -3.22 9.50
C THR A 229 12.88 -2.43 10.31
N SER A 230 13.36 -1.60 11.23
CA SER A 230 12.49 -0.73 12.01
C SER A 230 11.96 0.40 11.12
N ARG A 231 10.66 0.69 11.26
CA ARG A 231 9.96 1.78 10.58
C ARG A 231 8.96 2.41 11.54
N GLN A 232 8.88 3.73 11.49
CA GLN A 232 8.00 4.51 12.33
C GLN A 232 7.26 5.52 11.46
N LEU A 233 5.95 5.40 11.37
CA LEU A 233 5.06 6.44 10.86
C LEU A 233 4.22 6.96 12.02
N ALA A 234 4.51 8.19 12.43
CA ALA A 234 3.85 8.85 13.55
C ALA A 234 3.43 10.26 13.13
N GLY A 235 2.34 10.76 13.71
CA GLY A 235 1.80 12.06 13.36
C GLY A 235 0.37 12.20 13.84
N ASP A 236 -0.18 13.39 13.65
CA ASP A 236 -1.58 13.68 13.90
C ASP A 236 -2.02 14.87 13.03
N GLY A 237 -3.29 14.90 12.65
CA GLY A 237 -3.84 15.93 11.76
C GLY A 237 -3.00 16.09 10.48
N ASP A 238 -2.42 17.29 10.29
CA ASP A 238 -1.63 17.69 9.12
C ASP A 238 -0.13 17.37 9.23
N ALA A 239 0.39 16.97 10.38
CA ALA A 239 1.82 16.84 10.62
C ALA A 239 2.23 15.39 10.86
N TRP A 240 2.96 14.82 9.91
CA TRP A 240 3.42 13.43 9.95
C TRP A 240 4.93 13.31 9.81
N THR A 241 5.49 12.26 10.38
CA THR A 241 6.90 11.91 10.32
C THR A 241 7.04 10.43 10.01
N LEU A 242 7.85 10.12 8.99
CA LEU A 242 8.23 8.77 8.59
C LEU A 242 9.74 8.59 8.75
N ARG A 243 10.13 7.63 9.59
CA ARG A 243 11.53 7.27 9.85
C ARG A 243 11.78 5.79 9.65
N TRP A 244 12.92 5.43 9.07
CA TRP A 244 13.30 4.04 8.85
C TRP A 244 14.82 3.83 8.72
N GLU A 245 15.27 2.61 8.99
CA GLU A 245 16.70 2.25 9.03
C GLU A 245 17.34 2.11 7.64
N GLU A 246 16.80 1.26 6.76
CA GLU A 246 17.54 0.74 5.60
C GLU A 246 17.04 1.19 4.22
N HIS A 247 16.13 0.48 3.56
CA HIS A 247 15.59 0.84 2.24
C HIS A 247 14.14 1.34 2.40
N PRO A 248 13.65 2.29 1.59
CA PRO A 248 14.29 3.07 0.49
C PRO A 248 15.23 4.19 0.95
N ARG A 249 15.84 4.95 0.02
CA ARG A 249 16.49 6.22 0.41
C ARG A 249 15.41 7.26 0.71
N VAL A 250 15.68 8.14 1.67
CA VAL A 250 14.78 9.26 1.99
C VAL A 250 14.44 10.10 0.74
N GLU A 251 15.46 10.38 -0.09
CA GLU A 251 15.28 11.09 -1.36
C GLU A 251 14.41 10.34 -2.37
N ASP A 252 14.47 9.00 -2.40
CA ASP A 252 13.64 8.22 -3.33
C ASP A 252 12.16 8.29 -2.94
N VAL A 253 11.84 8.30 -1.64
CA VAL A 253 10.47 8.51 -1.14
C VAL A 253 9.97 9.90 -1.50
N ALA A 254 10.78 10.93 -1.26
CA ALA A 254 10.44 12.30 -1.63
C ALA A 254 10.16 12.41 -3.13
N ARG A 255 11.07 11.89 -3.97
CA ARG A 255 10.91 11.89 -5.43
C ARG A 255 9.70 11.09 -5.89
N ALA A 256 9.44 9.92 -5.33
CA ALA A 256 8.26 9.14 -5.71
C ALA A 256 6.95 9.92 -5.47
N LEU A 257 6.88 10.68 -4.36
CA LEU A 257 5.72 11.50 -4.03
C LEU A 257 5.62 12.78 -4.86
N THR A 258 6.73 13.31 -5.39
CA THR A 258 6.73 14.60 -6.13
C THR A 258 7.13 14.47 -7.60
N ASP A 259 7.25 13.26 -8.14
CA ASP A 259 7.58 13.02 -9.54
C ASP A 259 6.53 13.67 -10.45
N ASP A 260 6.96 14.36 -11.51
CA ASP A 260 6.06 15.13 -12.39
C ASP A 260 4.97 14.26 -13.07
N VAL A 261 5.21 12.96 -13.19
CA VAL A 261 4.36 12.02 -13.93
C VAL A 261 3.63 11.07 -12.98
N ALA A 262 4.37 10.45 -12.05
CA ALA A 262 3.87 9.44 -11.15
C ALA A 262 3.64 9.94 -9.71
N GLY A 263 4.06 11.17 -9.38
CA GLY A 263 3.89 11.79 -8.07
C GLY A 263 2.47 12.27 -7.81
N LEU A 264 2.25 12.75 -6.59
CA LEU A 264 1.03 13.41 -6.17
C LEU A 264 1.00 14.80 -6.80
N ARG A 265 -0.02 15.08 -7.61
CA ARG A 265 -0.14 16.38 -8.29
C ARG A 265 -0.28 17.50 -7.24
N GLY A 266 0.69 18.41 -7.22
CA GLY A 266 0.73 19.53 -6.28
C GLY A 266 1.55 19.26 -5.02
N ALA A 267 2.09 18.05 -4.84
CA ALA A 267 3.04 17.79 -3.78
C ALA A 267 4.39 18.44 -4.08
N GLN A 268 5.05 18.93 -3.05
CA GLN A 268 6.37 19.56 -3.13
C GLN A 268 7.30 18.93 -2.11
N ALA A 269 8.60 18.88 -2.41
CA ALA A 269 9.61 18.36 -1.50
C ALA A 269 10.66 19.44 -1.24
N GLU A 270 10.92 19.70 0.03
CA GLU A 270 12.00 20.55 0.48
C GLU A 270 13.07 19.70 1.19
N ARG A 271 14.33 19.94 0.86
CA ARG A 271 15.45 19.29 1.56
C ARG A 271 15.66 19.97 2.90
N THR A 272 15.75 19.18 3.96
CA THR A 272 16.04 19.65 5.32
C THR A 272 17.41 19.14 5.79
N SER A 273 17.87 19.62 6.95
CA SER A 273 19.11 19.12 7.57
C SER A 273 19.02 17.64 7.98
N ARG A 274 17.81 17.09 8.15
CA ARG A 274 17.57 15.72 8.62
C ARG A 274 17.05 14.78 7.53
N GLY A 275 16.74 15.29 6.34
CA GLY A 275 16.17 14.51 5.25
C GLY A 275 15.37 15.41 4.31
N TYR A 276 14.09 15.12 4.16
CA TYR A 276 13.17 15.87 3.30
C TYR A 276 11.85 16.13 4.03
N THR A 277 11.16 17.20 3.68
CA THR A 277 9.76 17.40 4.04
C THR A 277 8.95 17.44 2.75
N VAL A 278 7.94 16.59 2.65
CA VAL A 278 6.98 16.62 1.54
C VAL A 278 5.71 17.30 2.01
N THR A 279 5.24 18.30 1.27
CA THR A 279 3.99 19.01 1.54
C THR A 279 2.96 18.71 0.46
N PHE A 280 1.68 18.71 0.83
CA PHE A 280 0.54 18.64 -0.09
C PHE A 280 -0.65 19.33 0.57
N GLY A 281 -1.17 20.38 -0.06
CA GLY A 281 -2.15 21.25 0.59
C GLY A 281 -1.61 21.77 1.92
N ASP A 282 -2.36 21.58 2.99
CA ASP A 282 -1.97 22.00 4.35
C ASP A 282 -1.15 20.94 5.10
N ALA A 283 -1.04 19.73 4.55
CA ALA A 283 -0.37 18.62 5.20
C ALA A 283 1.15 18.55 4.89
N SER A 284 1.90 18.04 5.85
CA SER A 284 3.34 17.84 5.78
C SER A 284 3.77 16.45 6.26
N LEU A 285 4.75 15.88 5.57
CA LEU A 285 5.37 14.60 5.88
C LEU A 285 6.90 14.77 5.94
N ALA A 286 7.45 14.77 7.15
CA ALA A 286 8.89 14.72 7.37
C ALA A 286 9.41 13.31 7.11
N LEU A 287 10.44 13.20 6.27
CA LEU A 287 11.10 11.96 5.88
C LEU A 287 12.54 11.98 6.41
N ALA A 288 12.92 10.98 7.21
CA ALA A 288 14.26 10.88 7.77
C ALA A 288 14.70 9.44 8.01
N ARG A 289 15.99 9.26 8.34
CA ARG A 289 16.47 7.98 8.86
C ARG A 289 16.12 7.82 10.34
N LEU A 290 16.00 6.57 10.79
CA LEU A 290 15.99 6.26 12.23
C LEU A 290 17.36 6.56 12.84
#